data_AF-M0JKG9-F1
#
_entry.id   AF-M0JKG9-F1
#
_cell.length_a   1.000
_cell.length_b   1.000
_cell.length_c   1.000
_cell.angle_alpha   90.00
_cell.angle_beta   90.00
_cell.angle_gamma   90.00
#
_symmetry.space_group_name_H-M   'P 1'
#
loop_
_entity.id
_entity.type
_entity.pdbx_description
1 polymer ?
#
loop_
_entity_poly.entity_id
_entity_poly.type
_entity_poly.pdbx_seq_one_letter_code
_entity_poly.pdbx_strand_id
1 'polypeptide(L)' 'MFVFDATPLIYLANAERLSLLGCLDESRLIPQRVYEEVVTVGLDTGYLFSRRESRRLRRE' A
#
# COMPACT_ATOMS: atom_id res chain seq x y z
N MET A 1 9.81 -3.08 -12.17
CA MET A 1 8.98 -2.07 -11.47
C MET A 1 7.69 -2.77 -11.09
N PHE A 2 7.20 -2.59 -9.86
CA PHE A 2 5.92 -3.14 -9.43
C PHE A 2 4.86 -2.05 -9.39
N VAL A 3 3.74 -2.26 -10.08
CA VAL A 3 2.55 -1.43 -9.95
C VAL A 3 1.53 -2.21 -9.14
N PHE A 4 1.13 -1.69 -7.98
CA PHE A 4 0.20 -2.34 -7.07
C PHE A 4 -1.23 -1.84 -7.29
N ASP A 5 -2.14 -2.79 -7.43
CA ASP A 5 -3.59 -2.57 -7.36
C ASP A 5 -4.09 -2.61 -5.90
N ALA A 6 -5.33 -2.18 -5.67
CA ALA A 6 -6.02 -2.18 -4.38
C ALA A 6 -6.04 -3.58 -3.75
N THR A 7 -6.40 -4.59 -4.54
CA THR A 7 -6.63 -5.96 -4.05
C THR A 7 -5.42 -6.56 -3.32
N PRO A 8 -4.22 -6.66 -3.93
CA PRO A 8 -3.06 -7.23 -3.24
C PRO A 8 -2.65 -6.41 -2.00
N LEU A 9 -2.86 -5.09 -2.01
CA LEU A 9 -2.59 -4.22 -0.87
C LEU A 9 -3.55 -4.49 0.29
N ILE A 10 -4.84 -4.65 0.02
CA ILE A 10 -5.86 -5.01 1.02
C ILE A 10 -5.57 -6.39 1.61
N TYR A 11 -5.20 -7.36 0.78
CA TYR A 11 -4.83 -8.69 1.26
C TYR A 11 -3.59 -8.68 2.17
N LEU A 12 -2.54 -7.95 1.77
CA LEU A 12 -1.34 -7.80 2.59
C LEU A 12 -1.62 -7.04 3.89
N ALA A 13 -2.49 -6.04 3.85
CA ALA A 13 -2.95 -5.30 5.02
C ALA A 13 -3.71 -6.21 6.01
N ASN A 14 -4.73 -6.92 5.53
CA ASN A 14 -5.53 -7.84 6.34
C ASN A 14 -4.70 -8.99 6.94
N ALA A 15 -3.62 -9.39 6.25
CA ALA A 15 -2.69 -10.41 6.73
C ALA A 15 -1.55 -9.86 7.59
N GLU A 16 -1.56 -8.55 7.93
CA GLU A 16 -0.48 -7.86 8.67
C GLU A 16 0.91 -8.02 8.03
N ARG A 17 0.96 -8.13 6.70
CA ARG A 17 2.15 -8.46 5.90
C ARG A 17 2.63 -7.34 4.98
N LEU A 18 2.17 -6.11 5.18
CA LEU A 18 2.62 -4.95 4.40
C LEU A 18 4.14 -4.70 4.47
N SER A 19 4.81 -5.15 5.53
CA SER A 19 6.27 -5.09 5.65
C SER A 19 7.01 -5.78 4.50
N LEU A 20 6.38 -6.76 3.83
CA LEU A 20 6.90 -7.42 2.63
C LEU A 20 7.11 -6.46 1.45
N LEU A 21 6.34 -5.36 1.39
CA LEU A 21 6.59 -4.30 0.42
C LEU A 21 8.01 -3.75 0.59
N GLY A 22 8.54 -3.71 1.81
CA GLY A 22 9.91 -3.29 2.11
C GLY A 22 11.01 -4.21 1.58
N CYS A 23 10.69 -5.47 1.27
CA CYS A 23 11.65 -6.46 0.76
C CYS A 23 11.81 -6.41 -0.77
N LEU A 24 11.01 -5.60 -1.45
CA LEU A 24 11.11 -5.42 -2.90
C LEU A 24 12.18 -4.35 -3.20
N ASP A 25 13.27 -4.76 -3.84
CA ASP A 25 14.36 -3.84 -4.22
C ASP A 25 13.97 -2.91 -5.38
N GLU A 26 12.88 -3.22 -6.08
CA GLU A 26 12.39 -2.44 -7.21
C GLU A 26 11.42 -1.32 -6.81
N SER A 27 11.24 -0.34 -7.71
CA SER A 27 10.25 0.74 -7.49
C SER A 27 8.83 0.17 -7.36
N ARG A 28 8.12 0.62 -6.32
CA ARG A 28 6.74 0.25 -5.99
C ARG A 28 5.84 1.45 -6.26
N LEU A 29 5.08 1.35 -7.33
CA LEU A 29 4.14 2.36 -7.78
C LEU A 29 2.72 1.94 -7.39
N ILE A 30 1.89 2.94 -7.14
CA ILE A 30 0.45 2.80 -6.95
C ILE A 30 -0.23 3.84 -7.82
N PRO A 31 -1.24 3.46 -8.62
CA PRO A 31 -2.08 4.42 -9.33
C PRO A 31 -2.74 5.38 -8.34
N GLN A 32 -2.74 6.68 -8.67
CA GLN A 32 -3.32 7.73 -7.81
C GLN A 32 -4.74 7.38 -7.30
N ARG A 33 -5.60 6.78 -8.14
CA ARG A 33 -6.95 6.35 -7.74
C ARG A 33 -6.94 5.29 -6.64
N VAL A 34 -6.06 4.30 -6.74
CA VAL A 34 -5.90 3.24 -5.73
C VAL A 34 -5.34 3.80 -4.42
N TYR A 35 -4.45 4.79 -4.50
CA TYR A 35 -3.97 5.49 -3.31
C TYR A 35 -5.12 6.19 -2.56
N GLU A 36 -5.96 6.91 -3.29
CA GLU A 36 -7.10 7.63 -2.70
C GLU A 36 -8.12 6.66 -2.08
N GLU A 37 -8.42 5.57 -2.77
CA GLU A 37 -9.40 4.58 -2.32
C GLU A 37 -8.91 3.76 -1.13
N VAL A 38 -7.66 3.31 -1.14
CA VAL A 38 -7.18 2.30 -0.19
C VAL A 38 -6.27 2.89 0.87
N VAL A 39 -5.35 3.79 0.49
CA VAL A 39 -4.38 4.33 1.44
C VAL A 39 -5.01 5.41 2.29
N THR A 40 -5.81 6.32 1.71
CA THR A 40 -6.50 7.36 2.49
C THR A 40 -7.53 6.76 3.43
N VAL A 41 -8.43 5.90 2.93
CA VAL A 41 -9.45 5.22 3.75
C VAL A 41 -8.79 4.29 4.78
N GLY A 42 -7.75 3.57 4.37
CA GLY A 42 -7.01 2.65 5.24
C GLY A 42 -6.24 3.34 6.37
N LEU A 43 -5.77 4.57 6.16
CA LEU A 43 -5.15 5.40 7.19
C LEU A 43 -6.19 6.02 8.14
N ASP A 44 -7.33 6.47 7.61
CA ASP A 44 -8.41 7.10 8.38
C ASP A 44 -9.06 6.10 9.35
N THR A 45 -9.28 4.88 8.88
CA THR A 45 -9.80 3.76 9.69
C THR A 45 -8.75 3.14 10.61
N GLY A 46 -7.46 3.44 10.43
CA GLY A 46 -6.34 2.82 11.15
C GLY A 46 -6.18 1.31 10.89
N TYR A 47 -6.99 0.74 10.00
CA TYR A 47 -7.20 -0.70 9.86
C TYR A 47 -6.28 -1.33 8.82
N LEU A 48 -6.01 -0.62 7.71
CA LEU A 48 -5.31 -1.22 6.56
C LEU A 48 -3.87 -0.74 6.43
N PHE A 49 -3.56 0.49 6.82
CA PHE A 49 -2.23 1.05 6.60
C PHE A 49 -1.70 1.78 7.82
N SER A 50 -0.45 1.48 8.18
CA SER A 50 0.30 2.39 9.03
C SER A 50 0.93 3.50 8.19
N ARG A 51 1.15 4.66 8.81
CA ARG A 51 1.86 5.80 8.19
C ARG A 51 3.29 5.47 7.73
N ARG A 52 3.87 4.37 8.24
CA ARG A 52 5.19 3.89 7.81
C ARG A 52 5.08 3.12 6.49
N GLU A 53 4.11 2.22 6.38
CA GLU A 53 3.92 1.38 5.20
C GLU A 53 3.42 2.19 4.01
N SER A 54 2.55 3.19 4.22
CA SER A 54 2.10 4.07 3.14
C SER A 54 3.21 4.91 2.50
N ARG A 55 4.31 5.18 3.22
CA ARG A 55 5.48 5.90 2.68
C ARG A 55 6.37 5.03 1.79
N ARG A 56 6.22 3.71 1.83
CA ARG A 56 7.00 2.78 0.98
C ARG A 56 6.50 2.73 -0.45
N LEU A 57 5.28 3.23 -0.68
CA LEU A 57 4.59 3.23 -1.95
C LEU A 57 4.70 4.63 -2.57
N ARG A 58 5.08 4.70 -3.85
CA ARG A 58 5.11 5.95 -4.61
C ARG A 58 3.85 6.05 -5.46
N ARG A 59 3.34 7.26 -5.61
CA ARG A 59 2.22 7.55 -6.52
C ARG A 59 2.78 7.64 -7.93
N GLU A 60 2.11 6.99 -8.87
CA GLU A 60 2.31 7.14 -10.32
C GLU A 60 1.28 8.11 -10.89
#